data_AF-A0A963C841-F1
#
_entry.id   AF-A0A963C841-F1
#
_cell.length_a   1.000
_cell.length_b   1.000
_cell.length_c   1.000
_cell.angle_alpha   90.00
_cell.angle_beta   90.00
_cell.angle_gamma   90.00
#
_symmetry.space_group_name_H-M   'P 1'
#
loop_
_entity.id
_entity.type
_entity.pdbx_description
1 polymer ?
#
loop_
_entity_poly.entity_id
_entity_poly.type
_entity_poly.pdbx_seq_one_letter_code
_entity_poly.pdbx_strand_id
1 'polypeptide(L)'
;QNINWMMYALKEDVVDANNIPLTMDGSNPQPGQVKLRADKRPRPLVLRVPAGTCLRVRLTNMLAPAANPNNAPIPGTPPFNLQIDDQVADRHVGFHSSGMQLVNRIQDDGSMVGNNPGVAGSLVPVGSTRTYTLLAEKEGAFEVTSHGAQFGADASAGNTTNGLFGEVIVEPAGSVIYRSAITEEELRLVTRLDRNGNPRRTPDGQPVINYEARYPTEEPWISEGKANRKILNMMQGTRIVHTE
;
A
#
# COMPACT_ATOMS: atom_id res chain seq x y z
N GLN A 1 -7.66 15.49 12.01
CA GLN A 1 -7.30 14.35 11.13
C GLN A 1 -8.46 14.15 10.18
N ASN A 2 -8.23 14.07 8.87
CA ASN A 2 -9.30 13.90 7.88
C ASN A 2 -9.95 12.51 8.09
N ILE A 3 -11.23 12.46 8.42
CA ILE A 3 -11.96 11.21 8.68
C ILE A 3 -12.33 10.45 7.40
N ASN A 4 -12.27 11.13 6.26
CA ASN A 4 -12.43 10.59 4.90
C ASN A 4 -11.06 10.46 4.21
N TRP A 5 -9.99 10.17 4.94
CA TRP A 5 -8.69 9.93 4.33
C TRP A 5 -8.73 8.69 3.41
N MET A 6 -7.85 8.69 2.42
CA MET A 6 -7.64 7.63 1.46
C MET A 6 -6.16 7.27 1.47
N MET A 7 -5.81 6.01 1.20
CA MET A 7 -4.41 5.59 1.09
C MET A 7 -4.23 4.50 0.06
N TYR A 8 -3.00 4.37 -0.42
CA TYR A 8 -2.53 3.10 -0.95
C TYR A 8 -2.11 2.18 0.19
N ALA A 9 -2.45 0.90 0.07
CA ALA A 9 -2.00 -0.13 0.99
C ALA A 9 -1.71 -1.41 0.21
N LEU A 10 -0.78 -2.22 0.73
CA LEU A 10 -0.61 -3.59 0.26
C LEU A 10 -1.86 -4.41 0.60
N LYS A 11 -2.23 -5.33 -0.29
CA LYS A 11 -3.39 -6.21 -0.08
C LYS A 11 -3.27 -7.02 1.22
N GLU A 12 -2.04 -7.38 1.57
CA GLU A 12 -1.65 -8.09 2.79
C GLU A 12 -1.93 -7.31 4.09
N ASP A 13 -2.03 -5.99 3.99
CA ASP A 13 -2.17 -5.10 5.14
C ASP A 13 -3.63 -4.66 5.36
N VAL A 14 -4.55 -5.15 4.52
CA VAL A 14 -5.97 -4.79 4.53
C VAL A 14 -6.82 -5.98 4.96
N VAL A 15 -7.87 -5.70 5.73
CA VAL A 15 -8.92 -6.64 6.13
C VAL A 15 -10.28 -6.16 5.64
N ASP A 16 -11.23 -7.09 5.52
CA ASP A 16 -12.62 -6.76 5.25
C ASP A 16 -13.35 -6.26 6.51
N ALA A 17 -14.65 -5.99 6.39
CA ALA A 17 -15.49 -5.55 7.48
C ALA A 17 -15.53 -6.53 8.68
N ASN A 18 -15.28 -7.82 8.43
CA ASN A 18 -15.28 -8.88 9.44
C ASN A 18 -13.88 -9.14 10.04
N ASN A 19 -12.89 -8.28 9.72
CA ASN A 19 -11.48 -8.43 10.11
C ASN A 19 -10.75 -9.62 9.48
N ILE A 20 -11.25 -10.16 8.36
CA ILE A 20 -10.56 -11.24 7.64
C ILE A 20 -9.55 -10.60 6.68
N PRO A 21 -8.24 -10.97 6.71
CA PRO A 21 -7.25 -10.44 5.79
C PRO A 21 -7.64 -10.70 4.33
N LEU A 22 -7.45 -9.72 3.45
CA LEU A 22 -7.90 -9.86 2.05
C LEU A 22 -7.14 -10.93 1.26
N THR A 23 -6.02 -11.40 1.80
CA THR A 23 -5.23 -12.50 1.24
C THR A 23 -5.74 -13.88 1.63
N MET A 24 -6.68 -13.97 2.57
CA MET A 24 -7.22 -15.22 3.08
C MET A 24 -8.52 -15.61 2.37
N ASP A 25 -8.72 -16.93 2.24
CA ASP A 25 -9.99 -17.50 1.81
C ASP A 25 -11.09 -17.14 2.81
N GLY A 26 -12.30 -16.87 2.30
CA GLY A 26 -13.43 -16.42 3.12
C GLY A 26 -13.49 -14.90 3.35
N SER A 27 -12.48 -14.13 2.94
CA SER A 27 -12.61 -12.67 2.87
C SER A 27 -13.67 -12.26 1.85
N ASN A 28 -14.51 -11.29 2.19
CA ASN A 28 -15.53 -10.74 1.29
C ASN A 28 -15.39 -9.21 1.21
N PRO A 29 -14.33 -8.70 0.57
CA PRO A 29 -14.07 -7.28 0.56
C PRO A 29 -15.01 -6.56 -0.40
N GLN A 30 -15.69 -5.52 0.11
CA GLN A 30 -16.55 -4.63 -0.67
C GLN A 30 -15.95 -3.22 -0.69
N PRO A 31 -16.07 -2.47 -1.80
CA PRO A 31 -15.58 -1.09 -1.85
C PRO A 31 -16.19 -0.23 -0.74
N GLY A 32 -15.35 0.51 -0.01
CA GLY A 32 -15.73 1.29 1.17
C GLY A 32 -15.94 0.49 2.45
N GLN A 33 -15.86 -0.85 2.41
CA GLN A 33 -16.02 -1.74 3.57
C GLN A 33 -14.75 -2.55 3.85
N VAL A 34 -13.60 -1.92 3.65
CA VAL A 34 -12.28 -2.45 3.99
C VAL A 34 -11.59 -1.50 4.94
N LYS A 35 -10.66 -2.03 5.72
CA LYS A 35 -9.85 -1.23 6.63
C LYS A 35 -8.44 -1.78 6.72
N LEU A 36 -7.51 -0.91 7.08
CA LEU A 36 -6.16 -1.33 7.44
C LEU A 36 -6.22 -2.27 8.66
N ARG A 37 -5.36 -3.28 8.68
CA ARG A 37 -5.21 -4.15 9.86
C ARG A 37 -4.90 -3.33 11.11
N ALA A 38 -5.35 -3.82 12.27
CA ALA A 38 -5.18 -3.13 13.54
C ALA A 38 -3.71 -2.96 13.98
N ASP A 39 -2.82 -3.85 13.56
CA ASP A 39 -1.37 -3.79 13.84
C ASP A 39 -0.59 -2.88 12.88
N LYS A 40 -1.28 -2.23 11.93
CA LYS A 40 -0.67 -1.35 10.93
C LYS A 40 -1.04 0.11 11.19
N ARG A 41 -0.05 0.98 11.04
CA ARG A 41 -0.24 2.43 11.17
C ARG A 41 -0.57 3.03 9.80
N PRO A 42 -1.57 3.91 9.69
CA PRO A 42 -1.80 4.67 8.46
C PRO A 42 -0.57 5.49 8.10
N ARG A 43 0.07 5.17 6.98
CA ARG A 43 1.24 5.86 6.41
C ARG A 43 1.13 5.88 4.89
N PRO A 44 1.75 6.86 4.21
CA PRO A 44 1.91 6.79 2.76
C PRO A 44 2.60 5.49 2.35
N LEU A 45 2.21 4.92 1.21
CA LEU A 45 2.80 3.67 0.71
C LEU A 45 4.23 3.92 0.23
N VAL A 46 5.21 3.23 0.80
CA VAL A 46 6.59 3.24 0.31
C VAL A 46 6.94 1.86 -0.21
N LEU A 47 7.21 1.78 -1.52
CA LEU A 47 7.69 0.57 -2.20
C LEU A 47 9.18 0.72 -2.46
N ARG A 48 9.94 -0.36 -2.29
CA ARG A 48 11.36 -0.39 -2.62
C ARG A 48 11.62 -1.51 -3.62
N VAL A 49 12.36 -1.22 -4.69
CA VAL A 49 12.65 -2.18 -5.77
C VAL A 49 14.10 -2.05 -6.23
N PRO A 50 14.78 -3.15 -6.60
CA PRO A 50 16.11 -3.06 -7.19
C PRO A 50 16.08 -2.44 -8.59
N ALA A 51 17.10 -1.65 -8.93
CA ALA A 51 17.30 -1.13 -10.28
C ALA A 51 17.42 -2.26 -11.32
N GLY A 52 16.93 -2.00 -12.53
CA GLY A 52 16.85 -2.95 -13.64
C GLY A 52 15.65 -3.90 -13.58
N THR A 53 14.74 -3.75 -12.61
CA THR A 53 13.53 -4.58 -12.50
C THR A 53 12.27 -3.86 -12.94
N CYS A 54 11.23 -4.63 -13.32
CA CYS A 54 9.91 -4.08 -13.61
C CYS A 54 9.00 -4.19 -12.37
N LEU A 55 8.56 -3.03 -11.85
CA LEU A 55 7.52 -2.96 -10.83
C LEU A 55 6.15 -3.14 -11.49
N ARG A 56 5.48 -4.26 -11.18
CA ARG A 56 4.12 -4.55 -11.64
C ARG A 56 3.11 -4.30 -10.53
N VAL A 57 2.37 -3.20 -10.62
CA VAL A 57 1.35 -2.80 -9.64
C VAL A 57 -0.02 -3.25 -10.11
N ARG A 58 -0.64 -4.20 -9.40
CA ARG A 58 -2.05 -4.58 -9.63
C ARG A 58 -2.95 -3.80 -8.66
N LEU A 59 -3.30 -2.58 -9.05
CA LEU A 59 -4.13 -1.68 -8.25
C LEU A 59 -5.59 -2.13 -8.28
N THR A 60 -6.20 -2.30 -7.10
CA THR A 60 -7.65 -2.52 -6.94
C THR A 60 -8.23 -1.34 -6.19
N ASN A 61 -9.23 -0.66 -6.76
CA ASN A 61 -9.84 0.50 -6.13
C ASN A 61 -10.93 0.07 -5.14
N MET A 62 -10.64 0.16 -3.84
CA MET A 62 -11.56 -0.21 -2.76
C MET A 62 -12.13 1.01 -2.03
N LEU A 63 -12.07 2.20 -2.63
CA LEU A 63 -12.66 3.41 -2.06
C LEU A 63 -14.17 3.24 -1.87
N ALA A 64 -14.74 3.99 -0.93
CA ALA A 64 -16.20 4.14 -0.85
C ALA A 64 -16.75 4.73 -2.17
N PRO A 65 -17.87 4.19 -2.70
CA PRO A 65 -18.48 4.70 -3.93
C PRO A 65 -18.93 6.16 -3.85
N ALA A 66 -19.31 6.63 -2.66
CA ALA A 66 -19.64 8.03 -2.40
C ALA A 66 -18.45 8.76 -1.77
N ALA A 67 -18.24 10.01 -2.17
CA ALA A 67 -17.35 10.94 -1.49
C ALA A 67 -17.91 11.34 -0.11
N ASN A 68 -17.02 11.70 0.81
CA ASN A 68 -17.35 12.10 2.19
C ASN A 68 -18.24 11.08 2.94
N PRO A 69 -17.91 9.77 2.92
CA PRO A 69 -18.78 8.73 3.46
C PRO A 69 -19.04 8.87 4.97
N ASN A 70 -18.15 9.52 5.71
CA ASN A 70 -18.29 9.73 7.15
C ASN A 70 -18.87 11.11 7.53
N ASN A 71 -19.28 11.91 6.54
CA ASN A 71 -19.81 13.26 6.72
C ASN A 71 -21.05 13.54 5.85
N ALA A 72 -22.03 12.64 5.92
CA ALA A 72 -23.31 12.82 5.22
C ALA A 72 -23.96 14.17 5.60
N PRO A 73 -24.43 14.98 4.62
CA PRO A 73 -25.08 16.25 4.91
C PRO A 73 -26.28 16.06 5.84
N ILE A 74 -26.31 16.77 6.98
CA ILE A 74 -27.48 16.79 7.85
C ILE A 74 -28.58 17.61 7.15
N PRO A 75 -29.77 17.03 6.88
CA PRO A 75 -30.86 17.76 6.24
C PRO A 75 -31.21 19.04 7.01
N GLY A 76 -31.19 20.20 6.33
CA GLY A 76 -31.64 21.48 6.90
C GLY A 76 -30.56 22.41 7.46
N THR A 77 -29.27 22.09 7.30
CA THR A 77 -28.17 22.97 7.74
C THR A 77 -27.75 23.92 6.60
N PRO A 78 -27.65 25.25 6.80
CA PRO A 78 -27.32 26.20 5.73
C PRO A 78 -25.92 25.96 5.11
N PRO A 79 -25.71 26.37 3.85
CA PRO A 79 -24.62 25.88 2.97
C PRO A 79 -23.20 26.37 3.31
N PHE A 80 -23.01 27.08 4.43
CA PHE A 80 -21.70 27.63 4.83
C PHE A 80 -20.89 26.69 5.72
N ASN A 81 -21.19 25.40 5.74
CA ASN A 81 -20.34 24.45 6.43
C ASN A 81 -19.09 24.19 5.56
N LEU A 82 -17.99 24.86 5.88
CA LEU A 82 -16.66 24.51 5.37
C LEU A 82 -16.36 23.07 5.81
N GLN A 83 -16.57 22.11 4.91
CA GLN A 83 -16.19 20.72 5.14
C GLN A 83 -14.65 20.64 5.07
N ILE A 84 -14.01 20.61 6.24
CA ILE A 84 -12.55 20.51 6.39
C ILE A 84 -12.01 19.17 5.84
N ASP A 85 -12.88 18.18 5.66
CA ASP A 85 -12.58 16.82 5.24
C ASP A 85 -13.21 16.47 3.88
N ASP A 86 -13.40 17.47 3.03
CA ASP A 86 -13.99 17.33 1.70
C ASP A 86 -13.14 16.47 0.74
N GLN A 87 -13.81 15.55 0.07
CA GLN A 87 -13.28 14.69 -0.97
C GLN A 87 -13.88 15.05 -2.32
N VAL A 88 -13.08 14.88 -3.37
CA VAL A 88 -13.59 14.97 -4.74
C VAL A 88 -14.65 13.90 -4.96
N ALA A 89 -15.75 14.30 -5.62
CA ALA A 89 -16.88 13.44 -5.94
C ALA A 89 -16.48 12.26 -6.83
N ASP A 90 -15.56 12.47 -7.78
CA ASP A 90 -14.99 11.40 -8.58
C ASP A 90 -14.15 10.45 -7.71
N ARG A 91 -14.37 9.15 -7.88
CA ARG A 91 -13.75 8.08 -7.11
C ARG A 91 -12.81 7.23 -7.95
N HIS A 92 -12.51 7.62 -9.19
CA HIS A 92 -11.45 7.00 -9.97
C HIS A 92 -10.09 7.27 -9.33
N VAL A 93 -9.22 6.26 -9.32
CA VAL A 93 -7.85 6.36 -8.83
C VAL A 93 -6.88 5.77 -9.85
N GLY A 94 -5.59 6.02 -9.71
CA GLY A 94 -4.58 5.51 -10.63
C GLY A 94 -3.22 5.57 -9.97
N PHE A 95 -2.26 4.80 -10.46
CA PHE A 95 -0.89 4.78 -9.94
C PHE A 95 0.02 5.49 -10.94
N HIS A 96 0.23 6.80 -10.77
CA HIS A 96 1.18 7.58 -11.56
C HIS A 96 2.48 7.71 -10.77
N SER A 97 3.61 7.31 -11.36
CA SER A 97 4.93 7.51 -10.76
C SER A 97 5.73 8.53 -11.57
N SER A 98 6.03 9.66 -10.95
CA SER A 98 6.75 10.76 -11.59
C SER A 98 8.21 10.41 -11.83
N GLY A 99 8.58 10.17 -13.08
CA GLY A 99 9.97 9.95 -13.50
C GLY A 99 10.38 8.49 -13.73
N MET A 100 9.47 7.52 -13.50
CA MET A 100 9.71 6.12 -13.89
C MET A 100 9.27 5.87 -15.35
N GLN A 101 9.95 4.96 -16.04
CA GLN A 101 9.64 4.62 -17.42
C GLN A 101 8.50 3.61 -17.52
N LEU A 102 7.65 3.76 -18.54
CA LEU A 102 6.57 2.83 -18.84
C LEU A 102 7.10 1.65 -19.67
N VAL A 103 6.67 0.42 -19.36
CA VAL A 103 7.22 -0.76 -20.03
C VAL A 103 6.48 -1.10 -21.32
N ASN A 104 5.14 -1.22 -21.29
CA ASN A 104 4.41 -1.76 -22.43
C ASN A 104 3.81 -0.66 -23.30
N ARG A 105 3.09 0.29 -22.69
CA ARG A 105 2.29 1.31 -23.39
C ARG A 105 1.87 2.43 -22.43
N ILE A 106 1.32 3.52 -22.96
CA ILE A 106 0.88 4.68 -22.15
C ILE A 106 -0.13 4.32 -21.04
N GLN A 107 -0.87 3.21 -21.19
CA GLN A 107 -1.80 2.69 -20.20
C GLN A 107 -1.12 2.14 -18.93
N ASP A 108 0.20 1.92 -18.95
CA ASP A 108 0.99 1.59 -17.75
C ASP A 108 1.20 2.81 -16.86
N ASP A 109 0.86 4.02 -17.32
CA ASP A 109 0.81 5.20 -16.48
C ASP A 109 -0.60 5.43 -15.94
N GLY A 110 -0.76 5.63 -14.62
CA GLY A 110 -2.04 5.91 -13.97
C GLY A 110 -2.57 7.34 -14.15
N SER A 111 -2.30 8.00 -15.28
CA SER A 111 -2.73 9.35 -15.59
C SER A 111 -3.69 9.47 -16.78
N MET A 112 -4.55 10.49 -16.76
CA MET A 112 -5.47 10.81 -17.86
C MET A 112 -4.82 11.78 -18.87
N VAL A 113 -3.70 11.38 -19.48
CA VAL A 113 -3.00 12.20 -20.49
C VAL A 113 -2.95 11.51 -21.86
N GLY A 114 -3.09 12.31 -22.93
CA GLY A 114 -2.87 11.86 -24.31
C GLY A 114 -3.86 10.82 -24.85
N ASN A 115 -3.37 9.86 -25.65
CA ASN A 115 -4.16 8.82 -26.33
C ASN A 115 -4.49 7.63 -25.41
N ASN A 116 -5.04 7.89 -24.23
CA ASN A 116 -5.46 6.85 -23.31
C ASN A 116 -6.92 6.45 -23.63
N PRO A 117 -7.19 5.27 -24.21
CA PRO A 117 -8.52 4.93 -24.72
C PRO A 117 -9.52 4.70 -23.58
N GLY A 118 -10.71 5.28 -23.70
CA GLY A 118 -11.85 5.09 -22.79
C GLY A 118 -12.19 6.30 -21.92
N VAL A 119 -13.38 6.29 -21.31
CA VAL A 119 -13.93 7.43 -20.52
C VAL A 119 -13.10 7.73 -19.25
N ALA A 120 -12.41 6.72 -18.70
CA ALA A 120 -11.54 6.84 -17.53
C ALA A 120 -10.03 6.67 -17.89
N GLY A 121 -9.67 6.58 -19.17
CA GLY A 121 -8.30 6.35 -19.63
C GLY A 121 -7.60 5.19 -18.93
N SER A 122 -6.50 5.48 -18.23
CA SER A 122 -5.75 4.50 -17.42
C SER A 122 -6.15 4.42 -15.95
N LEU A 123 -7.13 5.22 -15.51
CA LEU A 123 -7.62 5.20 -14.13
C LEU A 123 -8.46 3.94 -13.87
N VAL A 124 -8.73 3.70 -12.58
CA VAL A 124 -9.41 2.53 -12.04
C VAL A 124 -10.69 2.97 -11.34
N PRO A 125 -11.88 2.63 -11.89
CA PRO A 125 -13.14 2.88 -11.21
C PRO A 125 -13.26 2.06 -9.93
N VAL A 126 -14.16 2.47 -9.04
CA VAL A 126 -14.44 1.77 -7.77
C VAL A 126 -14.80 0.31 -8.03
N GLY A 127 -14.24 -0.60 -7.22
CA GLY A 127 -14.42 -2.05 -7.33
C GLY A 127 -13.67 -2.72 -8.49
N SER A 128 -13.01 -1.95 -9.35
CA SER A 128 -12.25 -2.49 -10.48
C SER A 128 -10.78 -2.65 -10.16
N THR A 129 -10.08 -3.43 -11.00
CA THR A 129 -8.65 -3.70 -10.90
C THR A 129 -7.95 -3.36 -12.20
N ARG A 130 -6.76 -2.78 -12.12
CA ARG A 130 -5.88 -2.56 -13.27
C ARG A 130 -4.44 -2.86 -12.91
N THR A 131 -3.65 -3.22 -13.92
CA THR A 131 -2.20 -3.44 -13.78
C THR A 131 -1.43 -2.33 -14.48
N TYR A 132 -0.44 -1.79 -13.78
CA TYR A 132 0.56 -0.84 -14.29
C TYR A 132 1.94 -1.51 -14.23
N THR A 133 2.77 -1.30 -15.25
CA THR A 133 4.13 -1.86 -15.33
C THR A 133 5.16 -0.75 -15.55
N LEU A 134 5.98 -0.51 -14.53
CA LEU A 134 6.97 0.56 -14.49
C LEU A 134 8.39 -0.04 -14.45
N LEU A 135 9.33 0.52 -15.19
CA LEU A 135 10.73 0.12 -15.17
C LEU A 135 11.49 0.95 -14.14
N ALA A 136 12.13 0.27 -13.19
CA ALA A 136 13.06 0.85 -12.23
C ALA A 136 14.44 1.03 -12.89
N GLU A 137 14.55 1.95 -13.84
CA GLU A 137 15.76 2.13 -14.65
C GLU A 137 16.94 2.69 -13.82
N LYS A 138 16.68 3.72 -13.01
CA LYS A 138 17.70 4.47 -12.29
C LYS A 138 17.39 4.51 -10.80
N GLU A 139 18.44 4.36 -9.99
CA GLU A 139 18.39 4.55 -8.54
C GLU A 139 17.85 5.95 -8.17
N GLY A 140 16.98 6.01 -7.16
CA GLY A 140 16.36 7.26 -6.74
C GLY A 140 14.99 7.08 -6.10
N ALA A 141 14.43 8.20 -5.66
CA ALA A 141 13.11 8.33 -5.07
C ALA A 141 12.13 8.88 -6.12
N PHE A 142 11.03 8.16 -6.36
CA PHE A 142 10.01 8.53 -7.33
C PHE A 142 8.66 8.68 -6.64
N GLU A 143 8.11 9.89 -6.67
CA GLU A 143 6.80 10.18 -6.08
C GLU A 143 5.70 9.43 -6.84
N VAL A 144 4.75 8.89 -6.09
CA VAL A 144 3.52 8.28 -6.62
C VAL A 144 2.33 9.10 -6.19
N THR A 145 1.47 9.47 -7.12
CA THR A 145 0.20 10.13 -6.83
C THR A 145 -0.95 9.55 -7.65
N SER A 146 -2.17 9.76 -7.19
CA SER A 146 -3.35 9.51 -8.01
C SER A 146 -3.68 10.71 -8.89
N HIS A 147 -3.73 10.50 -10.20
CA HIS A 147 -4.23 11.51 -11.16
C HIS A 147 -5.74 11.42 -11.42
N GLY A 148 -6.49 10.69 -10.57
CA GLY A 148 -7.95 10.59 -10.69
C GLY A 148 -8.68 11.90 -10.39
N ALA A 149 -8.16 12.67 -9.45
CA ALA A 149 -8.58 14.04 -9.19
C ALA A 149 -7.40 14.83 -8.64
N GLN A 150 -6.71 15.59 -9.50
CA GLN A 150 -5.53 16.38 -9.12
C GLN A 150 -5.87 17.72 -8.47
N PHE A 151 -7.10 18.19 -8.68
CA PHE A 151 -7.63 19.44 -8.14
C PHE A 151 -8.91 19.13 -7.36
N GLY A 152 -9.17 19.89 -6.29
CA GLY A 152 -10.45 19.91 -5.59
C GLY A 152 -10.86 21.37 -5.31
N ALA A 153 -11.77 21.57 -4.36
CA ALA A 153 -12.27 22.91 -4.01
C ALA A 153 -11.18 23.77 -3.33
N ASP A 154 -11.50 25.03 -3.00
CA ASP A 154 -10.58 26.07 -2.48
C ASP A 154 -9.78 25.73 -1.19
N ALA A 155 -9.91 24.51 -0.66
CA ALA A 155 -9.10 23.97 0.43
C ALA A 155 -8.75 22.46 0.30
N SER A 156 -9.17 21.76 -0.77
CA SER A 156 -8.88 20.35 -1.01
C SER A 156 -8.10 20.21 -2.32
N ALA A 157 -6.80 19.91 -2.30
CA ALA A 157 -6.00 19.66 -3.50
C ALA A 157 -6.21 18.23 -4.04
N GLY A 158 -7.48 17.85 -4.22
CA GLY A 158 -7.89 16.60 -4.82
C GLY A 158 -7.54 15.34 -4.01
N ASN A 159 -7.06 14.31 -4.70
CA ASN A 159 -6.71 13.00 -4.14
C ASN A 159 -5.45 13.06 -3.27
N THR A 160 -4.49 13.93 -3.60
CA THR A 160 -3.20 14.02 -2.88
C THR A 160 -3.38 14.56 -1.47
N THR A 161 -4.18 15.62 -1.27
CA THR A 161 -4.50 16.13 0.09
C THR A 161 -5.33 15.16 0.91
N ASN A 162 -6.04 14.25 0.24
CA ASN A 162 -6.80 13.19 0.90
C ASN A 162 -5.95 11.94 1.20
N GLY A 163 -4.65 11.93 0.87
CA GLY A 163 -3.70 10.89 1.26
C GLY A 163 -3.34 9.86 0.18
N LEU A 164 -3.84 10.00 -1.06
CA LEU A 164 -3.48 9.11 -2.17
C LEU A 164 -2.14 9.51 -2.81
N PHE A 165 -1.08 9.41 -2.00
CA PHE A 165 0.29 9.52 -2.45
C PHE A 165 1.16 8.43 -1.81
N GLY A 166 2.33 8.22 -2.39
CA GLY A 166 3.30 7.24 -1.95
C GLY A 166 4.63 7.48 -2.66
N GLU A 167 5.51 6.50 -2.57
CA GLU A 167 6.85 6.59 -3.13
C GLU A 167 7.32 5.22 -3.64
N VAL A 168 8.05 5.23 -4.74
CA VAL A 168 8.86 4.09 -5.18
C VAL A 168 10.32 4.49 -5.05
N ILE A 169 11.05 3.77 -4.21
CA ILE A 169 12.49 3.93 -4.04
C ILE A 169 13.17 2.83 -4.85
N VAL A 170 13.96 3.25 -5.84
CA VAL A 170 14.80 2.36 -6.63
C VAL A 170 16.16 2.25 -5.95
N GLU A 171 16.45 1.06 -5.44
CA GLU A 171 17.68 0.68 -4.77
C GLU A 171 18.72 0.17 -5.78
N PRO A 172 20.01 0.06 -5.41
CA PRO A 172 21.03 -0.52 -6.29
C PRO A 172 20.65 -1.89 -6.85
N ALA A 173 21.13 -2.18 -8.06
CA ALA A 173 20.88 -3.46 -8.71
C ALA A 173 21.36 -4.62 -7.82
N GLY A 174 20.51 -5.65 -7.65
CA GLY A 174 20.80 -6.80 -6.79
C GLY A 174 20.59 -6.58 -5.29
N SER A 175 20.05 -5.43 -4.87
CA SER A 175 19.76 -5.15 -3.46
C SER A 175 18.77 -6.16 -2.85
N VAL A 176 19.03 -6.53 -1.60
CA VAL A 176 18.08 -7.25 -0.74
C VAL A 176 17.54 -6.27 0.29
N ILE A 177 16.22 -6.17 0.37
CA ILE A 177 15.55 -5.08 1.06
C ILE A 177 14.90 -5.64 2.33
N TYR A 178 15.23 -5.04 3.47
CA TYR A 178 14.71 -5.44 4.78
C TYR A 178 13.96 -4.27 5.43
N ARG A 179 12.94 -4.60 6.22
CA ARG A 179 12.16 -3.63 7.01
C ARG A 179 13.07 -2.87 7.99
N SER A 180 12.83 -1.57 8.13
CA SER A 180 13.54 -0.73 9.11
C SER A 180 13.03 -0.87 10.54
N ALA A 181 11.79 -1.34 10.73
CA ALA A 181 11.16 -1.49 12.03
C ALA A 181 10.32 -2.77 12.15
N ILE A 182 10.45 -3.42 13.31
CA ILE A 182 9.73 -4.64 13.68
C ILE A 182 9.28 -4.56 15.14
N THR A 183 8.32 -5.41 15.50
CA THR A 183 7.90 -5.57 16.90
C THR A 183 8.93 -6.38 17.69
N GLU A 184 8.85 -6.33 19.03
CA GLU A 184 9.68 -7.19 19.91
C GLU A 184 9.43 -8.68 19.60
N GLU A 185 8.18 -9.06 19.37
CA GLU A 185 7.81 -10.43 19.02
C GLU A 185 8.45 -10.89 17.70
N GLU A 186 8.41 -10.03 16.67
CA GLU A 186 9.08 -10.29 15.41
C GLU A 186 10.60 -10.41 15.59
N LEU A 187 11.21 -9.54 16.41
CA LEU A 187 12.64 -9.60 16.74
C LEU A 187 13.01 -10.93 17.40
N ARG A 188 12.16 -11.44 18.30
CA ARG A 188 12.33 -12.76 18.92
C ARG A 188 12.23 -13.88 17.90
N LEU A 189 11.25 -13.85 17.00
CA LEU A 189 11.07 -14.87 15.95
C LEU A 189 12.23 -14.95 14.97
N VAL A 190 12.85 -13.82 14.65
CA VAL A 190 14.00 -13.78 13.74
C VAL A 190 15.34 -14.03 14.43
N THR A 191 15.39 -14.06 15.76
CA THR A 191 16.61 -14.38 16.50
C THR A 191 16.96 -15.85 16.32
N ARG A 192 18.18 -16.14 15.86
CA ARG A 192 18.67 -17.51 15.69
C ARG A 192 18.73 -18.22 17.04
N LEU A 193 18.46 -19.52 17.05
CA LEU A 193 18.65 -20.37 18.21
C LEU A 193 20.02 -21.06 18.16
N ASP A 194 20.60 -21.33 19.33
CA ASP A 194 21.77 -22.20 19.47
C ASP A 194 21.38 -23.69 19.43
N ARG A 195 22.35 -24.59 19.64
CA ARG A 195 22.12 -26.05 19.60
C ARG A 195 21.20 -26.55 20.73
N ASN A 196 21.05 -25.77 21.79
CA ASN A 196 20.23 -26.10 22.96
C ASN A 196 18.85 -25.42 22.89
N GLY A 197 18.55 -24.69 21.81
CA GLY A 197 17.29 -23.97 21.63
C GLY A 197 17.22 -22.59 22.28
N ASN A 198 18.34 -22.05 22.79
CA ASN A 198 18.36 -20.72 23.40
C ASN A 198 18.60 -19.61 22.35
N PRO A 199 18.03 -18.39 22.54
CA PRO A 199 18.30 -17.26 21.65
C PRO A 199 19.79 -16.92 21.60
N ARG A 200 20.37 -16.98 20.40
CA ARG A 200 21.77 -16.67 20.17
C ARG A 200 21.98 -15.16 20.21
N ARG A 201 22.95 -14.74 21.00
CA ARG A 201 23.37 -13.34 21.13
C ARG A 201 24.84 -13.18 20.75
N THR A 202 25.21 -11.98 20.31
CA THR A 202 26.61 -11.54 20.18
C THR A 202 27.26 -11.40 21.57
N PRO A 203 28.59 -11.26 21.67
CA PRO A 203 29.26 -10.98 22.94
C PRO A 203 28.69 -9.77 23.69
N ASP A 204 28.25 -8.74 22.96
CA ASP A 204 27.66 -7.52 23.53
C ASP A 204 26.14 -7.62 23.78
N GLY A 205 25.56 -8.82 23.62
CA GLY A 205 24.18 -9.12 23.99
C GLY A 205 23.11 -8.84 22.94
N GLN A 206 23.47 -8.37 21.73
CA GLN A 206 22.50 -8.18 20.65
C GLN A 206 22.03 -9.52 20.06
N PRO A 207 20.75 -9.66 19.67
CA PRO A 207 20.26 -10.87 19.02
C PRO A 207 20.98 -11.11 17.70
N VAL A 208 21.32 -12.37 17.41
CA VAL A 208 21.86 -12.73 16.10
C VAL A 208 20.72 -13.08 15.15
N ILE A 209 20.55 -12.26 14.12
CA ILE A 209 19.35 -12.26 13.28
C ILE A 209 19.44 -13.27 12.13
N ASN A 210 18.32 -13.92 11.85
CA ASN A 210 18.03 -14.62 10.62
C ASN A 210 17.18 -13.72 9.71
N TYR A 211 17.84 -12.98 8.81
CA TYR A 211 17.21 -12.08 7.86
C TYR A 211 16.17 -12.75 6.95
N GLU A 212 16.31 -14.07 6.77
CA GLU A 212 15.46 -14.89 5.92
C GLU A 212 14.39 -15.67 6.72
N ALA A 213 14.22 -15.36 8.00
CA ALA A 213 13.19 -15.95 8.85
C ALA A 213 11.78 -15.71 8.31
N ARG A 214 10.90 -16.67 8.58
CA ARG A 214 9.50 -16.67 8.17
C ARG A 214 8.61 -16.83 9.39
N TYR A 215 7.40 -16.27 9.34
CA TYR A 215 6.43 -16.54 10.39
C TYR A 215 6.12 -18.05 10.44
N PRO A 216 5.97 -18.61 11.65
CA PRO A 216 5.49 -19.97 11.83
C PRO A 216 4.16 -20.21 11.11
N THR A 217 3.91 -21.47 10.75
CA THR A 217 2.61 -21.90 10.18
C THR A 217 1.73 -22.43 11.31
N GLU A 218 1.45 -21.55 12.26
CA GLU A 218 0.60 -21.82 13.44
C GLU A 218 -0.18 -20.56 13.81
N GLU A 219 -1.17 -20.67 14.70
CA GLU A 219 -1.89 -19.49 15.20
C GLU A 219 -1.01 -18.62 16.11
N PRO A 220 -1.15 -17.28 16.10
CA PRO A 220 -2.16 -16.50 15.36
C PRO A 220 -1.75 -16.17 13.91
N TRP A 221 -0.56 -16.59 13.45
CA TRP A 221 -0.02 -16.16 12.16
C TRP A 221 -0.81 -16.66 10.96
N ILE A 222 -1.49 -17.80 11.09
CA ILE A 222 -2.40 -18.31 10.06
C ILE A 222 -3.59 -17.36 9.91
N SER A 223 -4.33 -17.12 11.01
CA SER A 223 -5.52 -16.24 10.98
C SER A 223 -5.18 -14.78 10.63
N GLU A 224 -3.98 -14.32 10.97
CA GLU A 224 -3.48 -13.01 10.55
C GLU A 224 -3.01 -12.95 9.08
N GLY A 225 -3.02 -14.05 8.34
CA GLY A 225 -2.52 -14.10 6.96
C GLY A 225 -1.00 -13.87 6.84
N LYS A 226 -0.25 -14.06 7.93
CA LYS A 226 1.21 -13.88 8.01
C LYS A 226 1.99 -15.19 7.85
N ALA A 227 1.36 -16.34 8.06
CA ALA A 227 2.02 -17.64 8.05
C ALA A 227 2.93 -17.84 6.83
N ASN A 228 4.14 -18.36 7.07
CA ASN A 228 5.17 -18.61 6.05
C ASN A 228 5.67 -17.37 5.28
N ARG A 229 5.19 -16.16 5.58
CA ARG A 229 5.69 -14.91 5.00
C ARG A 229 7.06 -14.57 5.60
N LYS A 230 7.94 -13.94 4.83
CA LYS A 230 9.19 -13.38 5.36
C LYS A 230 8.88 -12.35 6.46
N ILE A 231 9.66 -12.33 7.53
CA ILE A 231 9.45 -11.37 8.64
C ILE A 231 10.16 -10.05 8.34
N LEU A 232 11.44 -10.12 7.94
CA LEU A 232 12.30 -8.96 7.69
C LEU A 232 12.41 -8.61 6.22
N ASN A 233 12.69 -9.61 5.38
CA ASN A 233 12.86 -9.41 3.94
C ASN A 233 11.52 -8.92 3.36
N MET A 234 11.55 -7.74 2.73
CA MET A 234 10.38 -7.10 2.14
C MET A 234 9.93 -7.80 0.85
N MET A 235 10.77 -8.68 0.31
CA MET A 235 10.52 -9.44 -0.91
C MET A 235 10.29 -10.92 -0.58
N GLN A 236 9.32 -11.53 -1.27
CA GLN A 236 9.12 -12.96 -1.30
C GLN A 236 8.99 -13.42 -2.76
N GLY A 237 10.07 -13.99 -3.30
CA GLY A 237 10.19 -14.22 -4.73
C GLY A 237 10.12 -12.89 -5.46
N THR A 238 9.15 -12.73 -6.36
CA THR A 238 8.94 -11.50 -7.13
C THR A 238 7.88 -10.56 -6.53
N ARG A 239 7.38 -10.84 -5.30
CA ARG A 239 6.31 -10.06 -4.66
C ARG A 239 6.88 -9.24 -3.50
N ILE A 240 6.51 -7.96 -3.45
CA ILE A 240 6.67 -7.13 -2.25
C ILE A 240 5.62 -7.58 -1.23
N VAL A 241 6.04 -7.93 -0.02
CA VAL A 241 5.17 -8.45 1.05
C VAL A 241 5.10 -7.56 2.28
N HIS A 242 5.92 -6.51 2.31
CA HIS A 242 5.94 -5.47 3.35
C HIS A 242 6.21 -4.10 2.73
N THR A 243 5.72 -3.06 3.41
CA THR A 243 6.12 -1.66 3.20
C THR A 243 6.66 -1.08 4.49
N GLU A 244 7.32 0.07 4.39
CA GLU A 244 7.74 0.89 5.54
C GLU A 244 6.57 1.69 6.17
#